data_AF-A0A9X3EIN9-F1
#
_entry.id   AF-A0A9X3EIN9-F1
#
_cell.length_a   1.000
_cell.length_b   1.000
_cell.length_c   1.000
_cell.angle_alpha   90.00
_cell.angle_beta   90.00
_cell.angle_gamma   90.00
#
_symmetry.space_group_name_H-M   'P 1'
#
loop_
_entity.id
_entity.type
_entity.pdbx_description
1 polymer ?
#
loop_
_entity_poly.entity_id
_entity_poly.type
_entity_poly.pdbx_seq_one_letter_code
_entity_poly.pdbx_strand_id
1 'polypeptide(L)'
;MPASLFALRRRLFVALGLGASTGCSSSSTSGASPASHEACVCDHAFADDHARCVPALRRTDDDCPDGSRGASSWFDVRELESYLAGRGLSDTCLRDGDRETDEDCAHDPDAGHRRCRYEACAIGRPFVVAGAARTAPAVTRADWLTEIDLPSDLPSEVQAAIASHWAAVAALEHASVASFAAVTLDLMALGAPPDLLAEAQRAALDEIEHARFAWSLASLWSGRPLGPGPLALDGFPLRHVLEDIVEALVRDGCVGETLGAAEAQLCAELAAHPVLAARLAGIADDETRHAALAWRTLRWLLASHGPAVRLVALGAVAELRAELATDLPPDDPRPAAPGWGLLRPRARRAHQRETFAAVIEPVLRTLLGPTAVA
;
A
#
# COMPACT_ATOMS: atom_id res chain seq x y z
N MET A 1 15.80 -8.12 -14.21
CA MET A 1 15.88 -7.13 -13.14
C MET A 1 16.55 -5.87 -13.68
N PRO A 2 15.81 -4.74 -13.75
CA PRO A 2 16.31 -3.40 -14.05
C PRO A 2 17.51 -3.00 -13.18
N ALA A 3 18.36 -2.11 -13.70
CA ALA A 3 19.53 -1.60 -12.97
C ALA A 3 19.15 -0.84 -11.70
N SER A 4 18.02 -0.13 -11.71
CA SER A 4 17.46 0.59 -10.56
C SER A 4 17.07 -0.33 -9.41
N LEU A 5 16.36 -1.44 -9.69
CA LEU A 5 16.02 -2.43 -8.66
C LEU A 5 17.27 -3.14 -8.10
N PHE A 6 18.28 -3.38 -8.94
CA PHE A 6 19.58 -3.89 -8.45
C PHE A 6 20.23 -2.91 -7.47
N ALA A 7 20.24 -1.61 -7.80
CA ALA A 7 20.82 -0.56 -6.96
C ALA A 7 20.06 -0.41 -5.64
N LEU A 8 18.72 -0.41 -5.66
CA LEU A 8 17.87 -0.36 -4.47
C LEU A 8 18.15 -1.55 -3.54
N ARG A 9 18.14 -2.78 -4.07
CA ARG A 9 18.53 -3.97 -3.31
C ARG A 9 19.90 -3.84 -2.69
N ARG A 10 20.91 -3.41 -3.47
CA ARG A 10 22.28 -3.25 -2.96
C ARG A 10 22.33 -2.23 -1.82
N ARG A 11 21.63 -1.11 -1.92
CA ARG A 11 21.57 -0.09 -0.87
C ARG A 11 20.93 -0.65 0.41
N LEU A 12 19.82 -1.38 0.32
CA LEU A 12 19.19 -2.03 1.47
C LEU A 12 20.11 -3.05 2.13
N PHE A 13 20.77 -3.91 1.35
CA PHE A 13 21.73 -4.89 1.88
C PHE A 13 22.90 -4.20 2.60
N VAL A 14 23.44 -3.12 2.04
CA VAL A 14 24.51 -2.32 2.67
C VAL A 14 24.04 -1.67 3.97
N ALA A 15 22.86 -1.04 3.97
CA ALA A 15 22.29 -0.40 5.16
C ALA A 15 22.04 -1.42 6.29
N LEU A 16 21.72 -2.66 5.93
CA LEU A 16 21.53 -3.77 6.85
C LEU A 16 22.83 -4.52 7.20
N GLY A 17 23.99 -4.08 6.69
CA GLY A 17 25.27 -4.79 6.91
C GLY A 17 25.26 -6.25 6.43
N LEU A 18 24.36 -6.58 5.49
CA LEU A 18 24.20 -7.93 4.95
C LEU A 18 25.15 -8.10 3.76
N GLY A 19 26.22 -8.86 3.97
CA GLY A 19 27.10 -9.29 2.89
C GLY A 19 26.37 -10.21 1.91
N ALA A 20 26.63 -10.06 0.61
CA ALA A 20 25.94 -10.80 -0.45
C ALA A 20 26.08 -12.33 -0.28
N SER A 21 24.96 -13.01 0.00
CA SER A 21 24.86 -14.47 -0.09
C SER A 21 23.68 -14.85 -1.00
N THR A 22 23.97 -15.59 -2.06
CA THR A 22 23.01 -16.17 -3.02
C THR A 22 22.55 -17.56 -2.56
N GLY A 23 21.24 -17.86 -2.67
CA GLY A 23 20.70 -19.22 -2.51
C GLY A 23 19.22 -19.33 -2.91
N CYS A 24 18.84 -20.42 -3.61
CA CYS A 24 17.55 -20.71 -4.26
C CYS A 24 17.02 -22.13 -3.90
N SER A 25 15.69 -22.34 -4.06
CA SER A 25 14.91 -23.57 -4.48
C SER A 25 13.88 -24.28 -3.55
N SER A 26 12.58 -24.32 -4.01
CA SER A 26 11.49 -25.37 -4.05
C SER A 26 10.93 -26.05 -2.76
N SER A 27 9.70 -26.61 -2.60
CA SER A 27 8.36 -26.67 -3.26
C SER A 27 7.36 -27.55 -2.43
N SER A 28 6.03 -27.43 -2.68
CA SER A 28 4.91 -28.45 -2.61
C SER A 28 3.86 -28.48 -1.46
N THR A 29 2.73 -29.16 -1.77
CA THR A 29 1.28 -28.91 -1.50
C THR A 29 0.56 -29.95 -0.60
N SER A 30 -0.62 -29.62 -0.04
CA SER A 30 -1.83 -30.51 0.04
C SER A 30 -3.02 -29.90 0.84
N GLY A 31 -4.28 -30.20 0.45
CA GLY A 31 -5.55 -29.61 0.95
C GLY A 31 -6.41 -30.45 1.93
N ALA A 32 -7.59 -29.90 2.31
CA ALA A 32 -8.51 -30.48 3.30
C ALA A 32 -10.01 -30.11 3.05
N SER A 33 -10.92 -30.93 3.58
CA SER A 33 -12.39 -30.82 3.46
C SER A 33 -13.06 -30.00 4.60
N PRO A 34 -14.28 -29.47 4.42
CA PRO A 34 -14.87 -28.39 5.26
C PRO A 34 -15.95 -28.84 6.27
N ALA A 35 -16.35 -27.91 7.14
CA ALA A 35 -17.23 -28.10 8.31
C ALA A 35 -18.67 -27.58 8.12
N SER A 36 -19.55 -27.79 9.12
CA SER A 36 -21.02 -27.69 9.03
C SER A 36 -21.63 -26.29 8.76
N HIS A 37 -20.84 -25.22 8.74
CA HIS A 37 -21.29 -23.83 8.58
C HIS A 37 -20.90 -23.17 7.25
N GLU A 38 -20.37 -23.95 6.31
CA GLU A 38 -19.82 -23.44 5.05
C GLU A 38 -20.72 -23.82 3.86
N ALA A 39 -20.56 -23.12 2.74
CA ALA A 39 -21.10 -23.49 1.42
C ALA A 39 -19.94 -23.59 0.42
N CYS A 40 -19.91 -24.66 -0.36
CA CYS A 40 -18.82 -24.91 -1.30
C CYS A 40 -19.05 -24.18 -2.62
N VAL A 41 -18.07 -23.36 -3.00
CA VAL A 41 -18.07 -22.64 -4.26
C VAL A 41 -17.21 -23.43 -5.25
N CYS A 42 -17.81 -23.79 -6.37
CA CYS A 42 -17.16 -24.58 -7.41
C CYS A 42 -16.05 -23.80 -8.10
N ASP A 43 -15.15 -24.56 -8.72
CA ASP A 43 -14.01 -24.06 -9.48
C ASP A 43 -14.43 -23.00 -10.52
N HIS A 44 -13.57 -22.00 -10.72
CA HIS A 44 -13.73 -20.77 -11.54
C HIS A 44 -14.30 -19.51 -10.87
N ALA A 45 -14.61 -19.55 -9.57
CA ALA A 45 -15.00 -18.35 -8.81
C ALA A 45 -13.81 -17.64 -8.12
N PHE A 46 -12.64 -18.26 -8.10
CA PHE A 46 -11.43 -17.76 -7.42
C PHE A 46 -10.21 -17.87 -8.34
N ALA A 47 -9.26 -16.96 -8.14
CA ALA A 47 -8.09 -16.78 -9.02
C ALA A 47 -7.06 -17.93 -8.95
N ASP A 48 -7.19 -18.84 -7.98
CA ASP A 48 -6.31 -19.99 -7.80
C ASP A 48 -6.87 -21.31 -8.38
N ASP A 49 -8.00 -21.26 -9.10
CA ASP A 49 -8.64 -22.43 -9.74
C ASP A 49 -8.77 -23.64 -8.78
N HIS A 50 -9.16 -23.38 -7.53
CA HIS A 50 -9.45 -24.42 -6.54
C HIS A 50 -10.83 -24.18 -5.90
N ALA A 51 -11.63 -25.26 -5.81
CA ALA A 51 -12.88 -25.24 -5.07
C ALA A 51 -12.62 -25.13 -3.55
N ARG A 52 -13.28 -24.17 -2.89
CA ARG A 52 -13.20 -23.98 -1.43
C ARG A 52 -14.58 -23.62 -0.85
N CYS A 53 -14.77 -23.92 0.42
CA CYS A 53 -16.04 -23.70 1.10
C CYS A 53 -15.94 -22.49 2.02
N VAL A 54 -16.89 -21.57 1.91
CA VAL A 54 -16.89 -20.25 2.56
C VAL A 54 -18.10 -20.10 3.47
N PRO A 55 -18.04 -19.29 4.54
CA PRO A 55 -19.19 -18.99 5.38
C PRO A 55 -20.35 -18.37 4.57
N ALA A 56 -21.54 -18.95 4.66
CA ALA A 56 -22.71 -18.48 3.91
C ALA A 56 -23.81 -17.99 4.86
N LEU A 57 -24.14 -16.70 4.79
CA LEU A 57 -25.20 -16.08 5.58
C LEU A 57 -26.60 -16.53 5.13
N ARG A 58 -26.76 -16.96 3.86
CA ARG A 58 -27.99 -17.50 3.27
C ARG A 58 -27.67 -18.63 2.28
N ARG A 59 -28.42 -19.73 2.30
CA ARG A 59 -28.02 -21.01 1.65
C ARG A 59 -28.83 -21.36 0.41
N THR A 60 -30.12 -21.01 0.38
CA THR A 60 -31.03 -21.38 -0.73
C THR A 60 -31.49 -20.16 -1.53
N ASP A 61 -32.02 -20.38 -2.73
CA ASP A 61 -32.53 -19.26 -3.56
C ASP A 61 -33.78 -18.62 -2.95
N ASP A 62 -34.52 -19.38 -2.12
CA ASP A 62 -35.69 -18.92 -1.36
C ASP A 62 -35.36 -17.84 -0.33
N ASP A 63 -34.08 -17.70 0.02
CA ASP A 63 -33.58 -16.74 0.99
C ASP A 63 -33.32 -15.33 0.40
N CYS A 64 -33.42 -15.18 -0.93
CA CYS A 64 -33.13 -13.93 -1.67
C CYS A 64 -34.39 -13.42 -2.40
N PRO A 65 -34.92 -12.22 -2.10
CA PRO A 65 -36.19 -11.73 -2.65
C PRO A 65 -36.25 -11.60 -4.19
N ASP A 66 -35.09 -11.52 -4.86
CA ASP A 66 -34.96 -11.35 -6.31
C ASP A 66 -34.24 -12.51 -7.02
N GLY A 67 -33.92 -13.59 -6.30
CA GLY A 67 -33.23 -14.77 -6.84
C GLY A 67 -31.79 -14.53 -7.29
N SER A 68 -31.17 -13.39 -6.98
CA SER A 68 -29.82 -13.06 -7.42
C SER A 68 -28.82 -13.03 -6.27
N ARG A 69 -27.77 -13.87 -6.36
CA ARG A 69 -26.69 -13.94 -5.38
C ARG A 69 -25.50 -13.09 -5.85
N GLY A 70 -24.91 -12.32 -4.93
CA GLY A 70 -23.64 -11.64 -5.17
C GLY A 70 -22.57 -12.23 -4.27
N ALA A 71 -21.46 -12.67 -4.87
CA ALA A 71 -20.24 -12.92 -4.11
C ALA A 71 -19.51 -11.58 -3.94
N SER A 72 -19.15 -11.24 -2.70
CA SER A 72 -18.18 -10.17 -2.42
C SER A 72 -17.05 -10.77 -1.62
N SER A 73 -15.85 -10.64 -2.15
CA SER A 73 -14.60 -10.78 -1.41
C SER A 73 -14.12 -9.38 -1.07
N TRP A 74 -13.96 -9.08 0.21
CA TRP A 74 -13.30 -7.87 0.66
C TRP A 74 -12.29 -8.21 1.76
N PHE A 75 -11.24 -7.41 1.88
CA PHE A 75 -10.19 -7.62 2.87
C PHE A 75 -10.52 -6.83 4.14
N ASP A 76 -10.89 -7.53 5.20
CA ASP A 76 -10.72 -7.07 6.59
C ASP A 76 -9.42 -7.66 7.14
N VAL A 77 -8.76 -6.94 8.04
CA VAL A 77 -7.34 -7.04 8.47
C VAL A 77 -6.98 -8.36 9.18
N ARG A 78 -7.78 -9.43 9.07
CA ARG A 78 -7.52 -10.73 9.74
C ARG A 78 -7.76 -11.96 8.87
N GLU A 79 -8.49 -11.85 7.74
CA GLU A 79 -8.65 -12.94 6.76
C GLU A 79 -9.28 -12.42 5.46
N LEU A 80 -9.16 -13.17 4.34
CA LEU A 80 -10.00 -12.93 3.16
C LEU A 80 -11.44 -13.33 3.47
N GLU A 81 -12.26 -12.40 3.95
CA GLU A 81 -13.66 -12.68 4.19
C GLU A 81 -14.46 -12.64 2.88
N SER A 82 -14.80 -13.82 2.39
CA SER A 82 -15.68 -14.01 1.23
C SER A 82 -17.10 -14.24 1.71
N TYR A 83 -17.95 -13.23 1.54
CA TYR A 83 -19.36 -13.30 1.92
C TYR A 83 -20.25 -13.56 0.70
N LEU A 84 -21.14 -14.54 0.84
CA LEU A 84 -22.35 -14.64 0.03
C LEU A 84 -23.47 -13.91 0.77
N ALA A 85 -23.74 -12.67 0.34
CA ALA A 85 -24.82 -11.85 0.86
C ALA A 85 -25.87 -11.61 -0.24
N GLY A 86 -27.15 -11.79 0.11
CA GLY A 86 -28.27 -11.47 -0.77
C GLY A 86 -28.37 -9.95 -0.97
N ARG A 87 -28.88 -9.52 -2.13
CA ARG A 87 -29.04 -8.10 -2.44
C ARG A 87 -29.98 -7.42 -1.45
N GLY A 88 -29.62 -6.21 -1.02
CA GLY A 88 -30.44 -5.37 -0.15
C GLY A 88 -30.85 -4.07 -0.83
N LEU A 89 -32.02 -3.54 -0.47
CA LEU A 89 -32.50 -2.22 -0.96
C LEU A 89 -31.62 -1.04 -0.50
N SER A 90 -30.67 -1.29 0.42
CA SER A 90 -29.75 -0.29 0.98
C SER A 90 -28.37 -0.30 0.30
N ASP A 91 -28.11 -1.21 -0.64
CA ASP A 91 -26.83 -1.26 -1.35
C ASP A 91 -26.63 -0.01 -2.21
N THR A 92 -25.49 0.65 -2.04
CA THR A 92 -25.15 1.88 -2.79
C THR A 92 -24.35 1.59 -4.06
N CYS A 93 -23.74 0.41 -4.15
CA CYS A 93 -23.06 -0.08 -5.35
C CYS A 93 -23.30 -1.59 -5.47
N LEU A 94 -23.21 -2.11 -6.68
CA LEU A 94 -23.38 -3.52 -7.02
C LEU A 94 -22.09 -4.12 -7.60
N ARG A 95 -21.24 -3.28 -8.20
CA ARG A 95 -19.96 -3.61 -8.83
C ARG A 95 -19.01 -2.42 -8.69
N ASP A 96 -17.72 -2.67 -8.85
CA ASP A 96 -16.69 -1.62 -8.89
C ASP A 96 -17.05 -0.58 -9.96
N GLY A 97 -16.95 0.70 -9.61
CA GLY A 97 -17.26 1.81 -10.51
C GLY A 97 -18.74 2.21 -10.65
N ASP A 98 -19.65 1.71 -9.80
CA ASP A 98 -21.08 2.06 -9.89
C ASP A 98 -21.42 3.49 -9.43
N ARG A 99 -20.56 4.20 -8.67
CA ARG A 99 -20.88 5.56 -8.17
C ARG A 99 -19.83 6.67 -8.32
N GLU A 100 -18.57 6.39 -8.65
CA GLU A 100 -17.56 7.34 -9.16
C GLU A 100 -16.28 6.57 -9.53
N THR A 101 -15.43 7.11 -10.39
CA THR A 101 -14.24 6.40 -10.89
C THR A 101 -13.10 6.47 -9.88
N ASP A 102 -12.48 5.31 -9.61
CA ASP A 102 -11.40 5.01 -8.64
C ASP A 102 -11.89 4.29 -7.37
N GLU A 103 -13.18 3.99 -7.26
CA GLU A 103 -13.73 3.33 -6.08
C GLU A 103 -14.07 1.83 -6.24
N ASP A 104 -13.56 0.98 -5.34
CA ASP A 104 -13.91 -0.44 -5.24
C ASP A 104 -15.22 -0.63 -4.47
N CYS A 105 -16.15 -1.42 -5.02
CA CYS A 105 -17.44 -1.71 -4.41
C CYS A 105 -17.35 -2.92 -3.48
N ALA A 106 -17.32 -2.66 -2.18
CA ALA A 106 -17.23 -3.69 -1.15
C ALA A 106 -18.41 -3.68 -0.18
N HIS A 107 -18.72 -4.83 0.42
CA HIS A 107 -19.69 -4.93 1.50
C HIS A 107 -19.08 -4.35 2.79
N ASP A 108 -19.77 -3.42 3.43
CA ASP A 108 -19.35 -2.80 4.67
C ASP A 108 -19.98 -3.51 5.88
N PRO A 109 -19.22 -4.16 6.76
CA PRO A 109 -19.77 -4.92 7.89
C PRO A 109 -20.37 -4.04 8.99
N ASP A 110 -19.90 -2.79 9.15
CA ASP A 110 -20.45 -1.85 10.12
C ASP A 110 -21.78 -1.24 9.65
N ALA A 111 -21.88 -1.01 8.33
CA ALA A 111 -23.07 -0.42 7.71
C ALA A 111 -24.10 -1.45 7.22
N GLY A 112 -23.71 -2.72 7.09
CA GLY A 112 -24.56 -3.83 6.66
C GLY A 112 -25.03 -3.78 5.20
N HIS A 113 -24.32 -3.05 4.33
CA HIS A 113 -24.62 -2.91 2.89
C HIS A 113 -23.37 -2.53 2.08
N ARG A 114 -23.45 -2.61 0.74
CA ARG A 114 -22.32 -2.34 -0.17
C ARG A 114 -22.07 -0.85 -0.46
N ARG A 115 -20.80 -0.41 -0.49
CA ARG A 115 -20.34 0.96 -0.86
C ARG A 115 -18.97 1.00 -1.56
N CYS A 116 -18.72 2.08 -2.29
CA CYS A 116 -17.52 2.35 -3.09
C CYS A 116 -16.37 3.01 -2.25
N ARG A 117 -15.07 2.67 -2.46
CA ARG A 117 -13.88 3.30 -1.81
C ARG A 117 -12.64 3.49 -2.72
N TYR A 118 -11.98 4.67 -2.68
CA TYR A 118 -10.82 5.04 -3.52
C TYR A 118 -9.53 4.22 -3.31
N GLU A 119 -8.92 3.70 -4.39
CA GLU A 119 -7.58 3.05 -4.39
C GLU A 119 -6.47 4.00 -4.89
N ALA A 120 -6.25 5.11 -4.16
CA ALA A 120 -5.07 5.95 -4.36
C ALA A 120 -3.83 5.26 -3.77
N CYS A 121 -2.83 4.97 -4.59
CA CYS A 121 -1.58 4.36 -4.13
C CYS A 121 -0.74 5.40 -3.40
N ALA A 122 -0.34 5.07 -2.18
CA ALA A 122 0.67 5.82 -1.46
C ALA A 122 2.02 5.50 -2.06
N ILE A 123 2.80 6.53 -2.37
CA ILE A 123 4.24 6.38 -2.23
C ILE A 123 4.44 6.31 -0.70
N GLY A 124 5.15 5.28 -0.25
CA GLY A 124 5.49 5.11 1.16
C GLY A 124 4.38 4.57 2.07
N ARG A 125 4.23 5.18 3.25
CA ARG A 125 3.58 4.61 4.45
C ARG A 125 2.45 5.47 5.04
N PRO A 126 1.26 5.47 4.43
CA PRO A 126 0.18 6.34 4.85
C PRO A 126 -0.25 6.06 6.30
N PHE A 127 -0.84 7.06 6.94
CA PHE A 127 -1.45 6.87 8.26
C PHE A 127 -2.69 5.99 8.15
N VAL A 128 -2.69 4.81 8.78
CA VAL A 128 -3.77 3.83 8.67
C VAL A 128 -4.56 3.74 9.98
N VAL A 129 -5.89 3.75 9.86
CA VAL A 129 -6.83 3.51 10.97
C VAL A 129 -7.84 2.46 10.52
N ALA A 130 -7.89 1.33 11.24
CA ALA A 130 -8.74 0.18 10.92
C ALA A 130 -8.55 -0.32 9.46
N GLY A 131 -7.29 -0.52 9.05
CA GLY A 131 -6.94 -1.05 7.73
C GLY A 131 -7.09 -0.07 6.56
N ALA A 132 -7.64 1.12 6.78
CA ALA A 132 -7.79 2.14 5.73
C ALA A 132 -6.83 3.32 5.93
N ALA A 133 -6.19 3.75 4.83
CA ALA A 133 -5.46 5.01 4.81
C ALA A 133 -6.39 6.17 5.17
N ARG A 134 -5.97 6.99 6.13
CA ARG A 134 -6.64 8.20 6.55
C ARG A 134 -5.85 9.38 6.02
N THR A 135 -6.46 10.10 5.11
CA THR A 135 -5.89 11.28 4.49
C THR A 135 -6.69 12.52 4.84
N ALA A 136 -6.01 13.68 4.82
CA ALA A 136 -6.69 14.95 4.97
C ALA A 136 -7.40 15.31 3.65
N PRO A 137 -8.62 15.86 3.67
CA PRO A 137 -9.28 16.33 2.45
C PRO A 137 -8.50 17.51 1.85
N ALA A 138 -8.53 17.66 0.52
CA ALA A 138 -7.95 18.81 -0.15
C ALA A 138 -8.76 20.08 0.14
N VAL A 139 -8.08 21.17 0.50
CA VAL A 139 -8.68 22.50 0.71
C VAL A 139 -7.91 23.57 -0.06
N THR A 140 -8.53 24.72 -0.29
CA THR A 140 -7.86 25.85 -0.95
C THR A 140 -6.94 26.58 0.01
N ARG A 141 -5.62 26.44 -0.19
CA ARG A 141 -4.55 27.12 0.56
C ARG A 141 -3.25 27.08 -0.24
N ALA A 142 -2.35 28.04 0.01
CA ALA A 142 -1.13 28.22 -0.78
C ALA A 142 0.18 28.07 0.02
N ASP A 143 0.12 27.98 1.35
CA ASP A 143 1.28 27.87 2.25
C ASP A 143 1.99 26.50 2.18
N TRP A 144 1.31 25.49 1.64
CA TRP A 144 1.88 24.17 1.32
C TRP A 144 2.56 24.10 -0.05
N LEU A 145 2.53 25.18 -0.83
CA LEU A 145 3.09 25.19 -2.17
C LEU A 145 4.57 25.55 -2.15
N THR A 146 5.28 25.00 -3.13
CA THR A 146 6.67 25.29 -3.47
C THR A 146 6.71 25.71 -4.94
N GLU A 147 7.67 26.54 -5.31
CA GLU A 147 7.85 26.92 -6.71
C GLU A 147 8.25 25.69 -7.53
N ILE A 148 7.52 25.46 -8.62
CA ILE A 148 7.78 24.40 -9.59
C ILE A 148 7.79 25.03 -10.98
N ASP A 149 8.92 24.94 -11.65
CA ASP A 149 9.07 25.38 -13.04
C ASP A 149 8.88 24.17 -13.97
N LEU A 150 7.63 23.96 -14.40
CA LEU A 150 7.23 22.91 -15.33
C LEU A 150 6.30 23.49 -16.40
N PRO A 151 6.37 22.99 -17.65
CA PRO A 151 5.43 23.38 -18.68
C PRO A 151 4.02 22.91 -18.35
N SER A 152 3.01 23.72 -18.69
CA SER A 152 1.60 23.50 -18.34
C SER A 152 0.70 23.27 -19.57
N ASP A 153 1.27 22.86 -20.70
CA ASP A 153 0.59 22.75 -22.00
C ASP A 153 0.19 21.30 -22.34
N LEU A 154 -0.61 20.67 -21.46
CA LEU A 154 -1.21 19.36 -21.73
C LEU A 154 -2.70 19.47 -22.12
N PRO A 155 -3.30 18.46 -22.78
CA PRO A 155 -4.75 18.41 -22.98
C PRO A 155 -5.50 18.44 -21.63
N SER A 156 -6.63 19.16 -21.56
CA SER A 156 -7.35 19.41 -20.30
C SER A 156 -7.77 18.15 -19.52
N GLU A 157 -8.17 17.10 -20.23
CA GLU A 157 -8.52 15.81 -19.61
C GLU A 157 -7.31 15.15 -18.92
N VAL A 158 -6.13 15.24 -19.52
CA VAL A 158 -4.87 14.73 -18.95
C VAL A 158 -4.45 15.58 -17.75
N GLN A 159 -4.64 16.90 -17.81
CA GLN A 159 -4.37 17.79 -16.68
C GLN A 159 -5.22 17.43 -15.46
N ALA A 160 -6.52 17.20 -15.65
CA ALA A 160 -7.43 16.82 -14.55
C ALA A 160 -7.02 15.49 -13.91
N ALA A 161 -6.64 14.49 -14.71
CA ALA A 161 -6.17 13.20 -14.21
C ALA A 161 -4.85 13.34 -13.41
N ILE A 162 -3.89 14.12 -13.92
CA ILE A 162 -2.62 14.41 -13.22
C ILE A 162 -2.89 15.17 -11.92
N ALA A 163 -3.77 16.18 -11.94
CA ALA A 163 -4.11 16.95 -10.76
C ALA A 163 -4.73 16.08 -9.65
N SER A 164 -5.69 15.22 -10.01
CA SER A 164 -6.32 14.28 -9.09
C SER A 164 -5.31 13.31 -8.48
N HIS A 165 -4.47 12.71 -9.33
CA HIS A 165 -3.43 11.79 -8.89
C HIS A 165 -2.45 12.44 -7.90
N TRP A 166 -1.89 13.60 -8.23
CA TRP A 166 -0.96 14.28 -7.34
C TRP A 166 -1.62 14.82 -6.06
N ALA A 167 -2.90 15.17 -6.09
CA ALA A 167 -3.64 15.53 -4.88
C ALA A 167 -3.78 14.32 -3.94
N ALA A 168 -4.04 13.13 -4.50
CA ALA A 168 -4.13 11.90 -3.73
C ALA A 168 -2.77 11.51 -3.14
N VAL A 169 -1.70 11.56 -3.93
CA VAL A 169 -0.31 11.37 -3.44
C VAL A 169 0.00 12.36 -2.33
N ALA A 170 -0.25 13.66 -2.53
CA ALA A 170 0.03 14.69 -1.53
C ALA A 170 -0.70 14.48 -0.20
N ALA A 171 -1.94 13.97 -0.26
CA ALA A 171 -2.72 13.66 0.92
C ALA A 171 -2.18 12.43 1.67
N LEU A 172 -1.60 11.47 0.94
CA LEU A 172 -0.93 10.29 1.51
C LEU A 172 0.41 10.65 2.15
N GLU A 173 1.25 11.46 1.50
CA GLU A 173 2.53 11.93 2.09
C GLU A 173 2.27 12.77 3.34
N HIS A 174 1.26 13.64 3.32
CA HIS A 174 0.85 14.39 4.50
C HIS A 174 0.40 13.46 5.65
N ALA A 175 -0.28 12.36 5.31
CA ALA A 175 -0.66 11.35 6.28
C ALA A 175 0.58 10.59 6.82
N SER A 176 1.58 10.31 5.99
CA SER A 176 2.85 9.67 6.38
C SER A 176 3.56 10.42 7.53
N VAL A 177 3.42 11.75 7.62
CA VAL A 177 3.91 12.54 8.78
C VAL A 177 3.32 12.03 10.11
N ALA A 178 2.00 11.78 10.17
CA ALA A 178 1.35 11.23 11.35
C ALA A 178 1.77 9.78 11.61
N SER A 179 1.98 9.00 10.55
CA SER A 179 2.53 7.65 10.66
C SER A 179 3.92 7.66 11.32
N PHE A 180 4.85 8.54 10.90
CA PHE A 180 6.18 8.62 11.51
C PHE A 180 6.16 9.14 12.95
N ALA A 181 5.21 10.03 13.28
CA ALA A 181 4.99 10.43 14.66
C ALA A 181 4.59 9.22 15.53
N ALA A 182 3.70 8.35 15.04
CA ALA A 182 3.34 7.12 15.72
C ALA A 182 4.52 6.17 15.91
N VAL A 183 5.29 5.91 14.84
CA VAL A 183 6.48 5.06 14.94
C VAL A 183 7.51 5.60 15.91
N THR A 184 7.64 6.93 16.02
CA THR A 184 8.50 7.53 17.04
C THR A 184 8.05 7.16 18.45
N LEU A 185 6.74 7.24 18.74
CA LEU A 185 6.19 6.84 20.04
C LEU A 185 6.38 5.34 20.30
N ASP A 186 6.16 4.49 19.30
CA ASP A 186 6.36 3.04 19.40
C ASP A 186 7.83 2.70 19.69
N LEU A 187 8.77 3.33 18.98
CA LEU A 187 10.20 3.18 19.21
C LEU A 187 10.60 3.63 20.62
N MET A 188 10.03 4.72 21.13
CA MET A 188 10.27 5.17 22.51
C MET A 188 9.73 4.17 23.53
N ALA A 189 8.52 3.65 23.31
CA ALA A 189 7.89 2.66 24.20
C ALA A 189 8.69 1.37 24.28
N LEU A 190 9.34 0.96 23.18
CA LEU A 190 10.18 -0.22 23.10
C LEU A 190 11.65 0.02 23.49
N GLY A 191 12.02 1.25 23.88
CA GLY A 191 13.39 1.59 24.30
C GLY A 191 14.40 1.52 23.15
N ALA A 192 14.01 1.95 21.96
CA ALA A 192 14.84 1.87 20.76
C ALA A 192 16.14 2.67 20.86
N PRO A 193 17.20 2.25 20.15
CA PRO A 193 18.41 3.03 19.96
C PRO A 193 18.15 4.47 19.46
N PRO A 194 18.95 5.46 19.88
CA PRO A 194 18.71 6.86 19.58
C PRO A 194 18.81 7.20 18.08
N ASP A 195 19.57 6.42 17.31
CA ASP A 195 19.68 6.57 15.85
C ASP A 195 18.35 6.27 15.13
N LEU A 196 17.62 5.22 15.55
CA LEU A 196 16.31 4.90 14.96
C LEU A 196 15.29 6.02 15.24
N LEU A 197 15.30 6.60 16.44
CA LEU A 197 14.45 7.73 16.80
C LEU A 197 14.78 8.98 15.97
N ALA A 198 16.06 9.30 15.86
CA ALA A 198 16.49 10.47 15.09
C ALA A 198 16.17 10.33 13.59
N GLU A 199 16.24 9.10 13.06
CA GLU A 199 15.91 8.82 11.66
C GLU A 199 14.42 8.81 11.38
N ALA A 200 13.59 8.30 12.29
CA ALA A 200 12.13 8.37 12.16
C ALA A 200 11.63 9.83 12.10
N GLN A 201 12.24 10.71 12.91
CA GLN A 201 11.94 12.14 12.89
C GLN A 201 12.41 12.83 11.61
N ARG A 202 13.57 12.44 11.06
CA ARG A 202 14.03 12.97 9.77
C ARG A 202 13.11 12.55 8.64
N ALA A 203 12.71 11.28 8.62
CA ALA A 203 11.77 10.79 7.63
C ALA A 203 10.42 11.54 7.69
N ALA A 204 9.90 11.83 8.89
CA ALA A 204 8.72 12.69 9.05
C ALA A 204 8.88 14.09 8.44
N LEU A 205 10.10 14.66 8.46
CA LEU A 205 10.40 15.95 7.82
C LEU A 205 10.48 15.82 6.30
N ASP A 206 11.07 14.73 5.81
CA ASP A 206 11.14 14.41 4.37
C ASP A 206 9.70 14.31 3.81
N GLU A 207 8.76 13.68 4.53
CA GLU A 207 7.34 13.58 4.13
C GLU A 207 6.60 14.92 4.02
N ILE A 208 6.99 15.92 4.82
CA ILE A 208 6.43 17.27 4.68
C ILE A 208 6.86 17.85 3.33
N GLU A 209 8.11 17.67 2.92
CA GLU A 209 8.61 18.17 1.64
C GLU A 209 8.02 17.38 0.45
N HIS A 210 7.81 16.07 0.60
CA HIS A 210 7.11 15.24 -0.40
C HIS A 210 5.67 15.73 -0.61
N ALA A 211 4.93 15.92 0.48
CA ALA A 211 3.56 16.45 0.44
C ALA A 211 3.51 17.84 -0.20
N ARG A 212 4.43 18.76 0.17
CA ARG A 212 4.52 20.10 -0.41
C ARG A 212 4.76 20.06 -1.92
N PHE A 213 5.66 19.19 -2.36
CA PHE A 213 5.92 18.98 -3.79
C PHE A 213 4.69 18.45 -4.53
N ALA A 214 4.05 17.41 -4.01
CA ALA A 214 2.86 16.80 -4.60
C ALA A 214 1.67 17.78 -4.64
N TRP A 215 1.43 18.57 -3.59
CA TRP A 215 0.41 19.63 -3.58
C TRP A 215 0.69 20.72 -4.62
N SER A 216 1.96 21.01 -4.87
CA SER A 216 2.36 21.98 -5.90
C SER A 216 2.06 21.47 -7.30
N LEU A 217 2.30 20.18 -7.58
CA LEU A 217 1.89 19.54 -8.84
C LEU A 217 0.37 19.51 -9.00
N ALA A 218 -0.36 19.10 -7.95
CA ALA A 218 -1.82 19.10 -7.95
C ALA A 218 -2.39 20.50 -8.23
N SER A 219 -1.79 21.53 -7.64
CA SER A 219 -2.20 22.93 -7.81
C SER A 219 -1.92 23.46 -9.21
N LEU A 220 -0.74 23.13 -9.75
CA LEU A 220 -0.34 23.51 -11.11
C LEU A 220 -1.35 22.98 -12.13
N TRP A 221 -1.69 21.69 -12.06
CA TRP A 221 -2.55 21.03 -13.04
C TRP A 221 -4.05 21.27 -12.82
N SER A 222 -4.47 21.60 -11.60
CA SER A 222 -5.86 22.00 -11.34
C SER A 222 -6.13 23.48 -11.59
N GLY A 223 -5.08 24.30 -11.76
CA GLY A 223 -5.19 25.75 -11.94
C GLY A 223 -5.64 26.51 -10.68
N ARG A 224 -5.59 25.88 -9.50
CA ARG A 224 -5.98 26.48 -8.21
C ARG A 224 -5.05 26.02 -7.10
N PRO A 225 -4.79 26.86 -6.08
CA PRO A 225 -3.96 26.46 -4.95
C PRO A 225 -4.71 25.44 -4.07
N LEU A 226 -4.05 24.31 -3.83
CA LEU A 226 -4.52 23.19 -3.02
C LEU A 226 -3.53 22.86 -1.90
N GLY A 227 -4.04 22.39 -0.77
CA GLY A 227 -3.25 21.83 0.32
C GLY A 227 -4.11 20.98 1.24
N PRO A 228 -3.53 20.43 2.32
CA PRO A 228 -4.24 19.54 3.22
C PRO A 228 -5.19 20.33 4.14
N GLY A 229 -6.38 19.78 4.35
CA GLY A 229 -7.29 20.14 5.43
C GLY A 229 -6.92 19.47 6.76
N PRO A 230 -7.82 19.45 7.75
CA PRO A 230 -7.62 18.72 8.99
C PRO A 230 -7.53 17.20 8.74
N LEU A 231 -6.51 16.55 9.29
CA LEU A 231 -6.41 15.10 9.34
C LEU A 231 -7.24 14.56 10.52
N ALA A 232 -8.11 13.61 10.24
CA ALA A 232 -8.91 12.93 11.25
C ALA A 232 -8.03 11.89 11.98
N LEU A 233 -7.92 12.03 13.32
CA LEU A 233 -7.12 11.15 14.19
C LEU A 233 -8.00 10.25 15.08
N ASP A 234 -9.32 10.33 14.94
CA ASP A 234 -10.23 9.47 15.69
C ASP A 234 -9.98 7.99 15.39
N GLY A 235 -10.07 7.17 16.44
CA GLY A 235 -9.79 5.73 16.35
C GLY A 235 -8.32 5.39 16.13
N PHE A 236 -7.40 6.36 16.14
CA PHE A 236 -5.97 6.08 15.99
C PHE A 236 -5.46 5.29 17.20
N PRO A 237 -5.01 4.03 16.99
CA PRO A 237 -4.46 3.24 18.08
C PRO A 237 -3.05 3.76 18.37
N LEU A 238 -2.81 4.22 19.60
CA LEU A 238 -1.43 4.21 20.10
C LEU A 238 -1.04 2.73 20.24
N ARG A 239 -0.18 2.25 19.35
CA ARG A 239 0.24 0.85 19.33
C ARG A 239 1.19 0.63 20.50
N HIS A 240 0.74 -0.12 21.48
CA HIS A 240 1.58 -0.50 22.62
C HIS A 240 1.81 -2.01 22.69
N VAL A 241 1.22 -2.74 21.75
CA VAL A 241 1.33 -4.19 21.59
C VAL A 241 2.40 -4.46 20.53
N LEU A 242 3.38 -5.28 20.88
CA LEU A 242 4.55 -5.54 20.03
C LEU A 242 4.15 -6.12 18.67
N GLU A 243 3.16 -7.01 18.67
CA GLU A 243 2.63 -7.66 17.48
C GLU A 243 2.09 -6.63 16.48
N ASP A 244 1.23 -5.70 16.93
CA ASP A 244 0.67 -4.64 16.08
C ASP A 244 1.75 -3.71 15.52
N ILE A 245 2.81 -3.45 16.30
CA ILE A 245 3.96 -2.63 15.87
C ILE A 245 4.74 -3.36 14.78
N VAL A 246 5.01 -4.66 14.97
CA VAL A 246 5.75 -5.48 14.00
C VAL A 246 4.97 -5.63 12.71
N GLU A 247 3.66 -5.85 12.78
CA GLU A 247 2.80 -5.98 11.61
C GLU A 247 2.83 -4.71 10.73
N ALA A 248 2.61 -3.53 11.31
CA ALA A 248 2.74 -2.27 10.57
C ALA A 248 4.16 -2.02 10.08
N LEU A 249 5.17 -2.31 10.91
CA LEU A 249 6.55 -2.14 10.50
C LEU A 249 6.87 -2.96 9.26
N VAL A 250 6.32 -4.17 9.14
CA VAL A 250 6.53 -5.03 7.97
C VAL A 250 5.71 -4.52 6.78
N ARG A 251 4.40 -4.28 6.95
CA ARG A 251 3.49 -3.86 5.89
C ARG A 251 3.83 -2.47 5.36
N ASP A 252 3.79 -1.48 6.23
CA ASP A 252 3.87 -0.07 5.87
C ASP A 252 5.34 0.36 5.72
N GLY A 253 6.19 -0.04 6.68
CA GLY A 253 7.60 0.37 6.70
C GLY A 253 8.49 -0.45 5.75
N CYS A 254 8.56 -1.76 5.92
CA CYS A 254 9.51 -2.58 5.19
C CYS A 254 9.08 -2.76 3.73
N VAL A 255 7.82 -3.14 3.51
CA VAL A 255 7.27 -3.39 2.17
C VAL A 255 6.81 -2.09 1.51
N GLY A 256 5.96 -1.31 2.17
CA GLY A 256 5.41 -0.05 1.65
C GLY A 256 6.48 0.91 1.16
N GLU A 257 7.44 1.28 2.01
CA GLU A 257 8.54 2.19 1.63
C GLU A 257 9.43 1.63 0.51
N THR A 258 9.67 0.31 0.50
CA THR A 258 10.51 -0.30 -0.55
C THR A 258 9.79 -0.24 -1.91
N LEU A 259 8.48 -0.45 -1.93
CA LEU A 259 7.65 -0.32 -3.13
C LEU A 259 7.55 1.15 -3.55
N GLY A 260 7.34 2.07 -2.61
CA GLY A 260 7.33 3.52 -2.83
C GLY A 260 8.64 4.03 -3.44
N ALA A 261 9.78 3.62 -2.89
CA ALA A 261 11.10 3.96 -3.43
C ALA A 261 11.28 3.47 -4.88
N ALA A 262 10.85 2.24 -5.18
CA ALA A 262 10.94 1.69 -6.52
C ALA A 262 10.00 2.38 -7.51
N GLU A 263 8.81 2.78 -7.08
CA GLU A 263 7.84 3.51 -7.90
C GLU A 263 8.33 4.94 -8.18
N ALA A 264 8.80 5.67 -7.16
CA ALA A 264 9.39 7.00 -7.32
C ALA A 264 10.58 6.98 -8.29
N GLN A 265 11.43 5.95 -8.22
CA GLN A 265 12.54 5.74 -9.14
C GLN A 265 12.06 5.49 -10.59
N LEU A 266 11.03 4.67 -10.78
CA LEU A 266 10.43 4.44 -12.10
C LEU A 266 9.83 5.74 -12.66
N CYS A 267 9.10 6.49 -11.84
CA CYS A 267 8.55 7.78 -12.25
C CYS A 267 9.65 8.79 -12.59
N ALA A 268 10.77 8.80 -11.87
CA ALA A 268 11.93 9.63 -12.18
C ALA A 268 12.57 9.27 -13.53
N GLU A 269 12.69 7.99 -13.85
CA GLU A 269 13.22 7.48 -15.12
C GLU A 269 12.31 7.82 -16.31
N LEU A 270 10.98 7.82 -16.09
CA LEU A 270 9.99 8.10 -17.11
C LEU A 270 9.70 9.59 -17.27
N ALA A 271 10.06 10.43 -16.30
CA ALA A 271 9.70 11.84 -16.23
C ALA A 271 10.08 12.60 -17.52
N ALA A 272 9.11 13.36 -18.04
CA ALA A 272 9.23 14.10 -19.29
C ALA A 272 10.12 15.36 -19.14
N HIS A 273 10.27 15.89 -17.92
CA HIS A 273 11.01 17.11 -17.66
C HIS A 273 12.13 16.90 -16.65
N PRO A 274 13.35 17.45 -16.86
CA PRO A 274 14.49 17.27 -15.96
C PRO A 274 14.22 17.71 -14.52
N VAL A 275 13.45 18.79 -14.31
CA VAL A 275 13.08 19.26 -12.97
C VAL A 275 12.23 18.23 -12.22
N LEU A 276 11.25 17.63 -12.90
CA LEU A 276 10.42 16.58 -12.34
C LEU A 276 11.25 15.31 -12.06
N ALA A 277 12.08 14.90 -13.02
CA ALA A 277 12.97 13.75 -12.88
C ALA A 277 13.89 13.90 -11.65
N ALA A 278 14.50 15.08 -11.48
CA ALA A 278 15.40 15.35 -10.36
C ALA A 278 14.67 15.32 -9.00
N ARG A 279 13.46 15.89 -8.92
CA ARG A 279 12.66 15.86 -7.68
C ARG A 279 12.21 14.45 -7.32
N LEU A 280 11.74 13.67 -8.29
CA LEU A 280 11.33 12.28 -8.07
C LEU A 280 12.52 11.38 -7.72
N ALA A 281 13.70 11.63 -8.29
CA ALA A 281 14.91 10.92 -7.89
C ALA A 281 15.34 11.23 -6.45
N GLY A 282 15.17 12.49 -6.01
CA GLY A 282 15.36 12.88 -4.61
C GLY A 282 14.40 12.14 -3.69
N ILE A 283 13.10 12.14 -4.01
CA ILE A 283 12.09 11.37 -3.27
C ILE A 283 12.46 9.89 -3.23
N ALA A 284 12.89 9.29 -4.35
CA ALA A 284 13.31 7.89 -4.37
C ALA A 284 14.53 7.61 -3.46
N ASP A 285 15.47 8.54 -3.36
CA ASP A 285 16.60 8.46 -2.42
C ASP A 285 16.14 8.59 -0.96
N ASP A 286 15.14 9.43 -0.68
CA ASP A 286 14.53 9.63 0.63
C ASP A 286 13.76 8.37 1.06
N GLU A 287 12.88 7.85 0.21
CA GLU A 287 12.14 6.60 0.44
C GLU A 287 13.06 5.38 0.60
N THR A 288 14.19 5.35 -0.12
CA THR A 288 15.19 4.30 0.09
C THR A 288 15.76 4.34 1.51
N ARG A 289 15.96 5.54 2.08
CA ARG A 289 16.38 5.68 3.48
C ARG A 289 15.27 5.28 4.45
N HIS A 290 14.01 5.62 4.14
CA HIS A 290 12.86 5.23 4.95
C HIS A 290 12.71 3.71 5.02
N ALA A 291 12.78 3.03 3.88
CA ALA A 291 12.82 1.58 3.81
C ALA A 291 14.00 1.00 4.62
N ALA A 292 15.19 1.56 4.47
CA ALA A 292 16.37 1.12 5.21
C ALA A 292 16.25 1.32 6.73
N LEU A 293 15.56 2.37 7.18
CA LEU A 293 15.18 2.55 8.57
C LEU A 293 14.24 1.43 9.03
N ALA A 294 13.15 1.17 8.29
CA ALA A 294 12.20 0.13 8.65
C ALA A 294 12.85 -1.26 8.76
N TRP A 295 13.66 -1.64 7.78
CA TRP A 295 14.37 -2.93 7.81
C TRP A 295 15.37 -3.04 8.97
N ARG A 296 16.06 -1.95 9.34
CA ARG A 296 16.96 -1.96 10.52
C ARG A 296 16.18 -2.03 11.81
N THR A 297 15.03 -1.37 11.90
CA THR A 297 14.12 -1.49 13.03
C THR A 297 13.65 -2.93 13.19
N LEU A 298 13.25 -3.59 12.09
CA LEU A 298 12.84 -5.01 12.13
C LEU A 298 13.98 -5.91 12.60
N ARG A 299 15.20 -5.69 12.10
CA ARG A 299 16.40 -6.42 12.54
C ARG A 299 16.68 -6.23 14.03
N TRP A 300 16.53 -5.00 14.54
CA TRP A 300 16.69 -4.70 15.97
C TRP A 300 15.61 -5.38 16.82
N LEU A 301 14.35 -5.37 16.38
CA LEU A 301 13.25 -6.06 17.06
C LEU A 301 13.45 -7.58 17.07
N LEU A 302 13.91 -8.17 15.97
CA LEU A 302 14.25 -9.59 15.90
C LEU A 302 15.36 -9.95 16.90
N ALA A 303 16.38 -9.10 17.04
CA ALA A 303 17.47 -9.32 18.00
C ALA A 303 16.98 -9.17 19.46
N SER A 304 16.03 -8.28 19.71
CA SER A 304 15.57 -7.93 21.06
C SER A 304 14.45 -8.84 21.59
N HIS A 305 13.59 -9.35 20.70
CA HIS A 305 12.37 -10.07 21.07
C HIS A 305 12.25 -11.46 20.39
N GLY A 306 13.19 -11.81 19.51
CA GLY A 306 13.38 -13.19 19.05
C GLY A 306 12.18 -13.81 18.32
N PRO A 307 11.72 -15.02 18.71
CA PRO A 307 10.72 -15.79 17.96
C PRO A 307 9.36 -15.11 17.76
N ALA A 308 8.90 -14.29 18.71
CA ALA A 308 7.60 -13.64 18.63
C ALA A 308 7.52 -12.68 17.44
N VAL A 309 8.53 -11.80 17.29
CA VAL A 309 8.66 -10.87 16.15
C VAL A 309 8.77 -11.65 14.85
N ARG A 310 9.55 -12.74 14.83
CA ARG A 310 9.71 -13.57 13.62
C ARG A 310 8.39 -14.18 13.17
N LEU A 311 7.56 -14.66 14.09
CA LEU A 311 6.26 -15.26 13.76
C LEU A 311 5.31 -14.23 13.13
N VAL A 312 5.16 -13.07 13.76
CA VAL A 312 4.30 -11.99 13.25
C VAL A 312 4.79 -11.50 11.89
N ALA A 313 6.11 -11.28 11.75
CA ALA A 313 6.69 -10.85 10.49
C ALA A 313 6.45 -11.86 9.35
N LEU A 314 6.51 -13.16 9.63
CA LEU A 314 6.20 -14.20 8.65
C LEU A 314 4.72 -14.20 8.23
N GLY A 315 3.81 -14.00 9.19
CA GLY A 315 2.38 -13.87 8.91
C GLY A 315 2.08 -12.69 7.98
N ALA A 316 2.55 -11.50 8.35
CA ALA A 316 2.37 -10.29 7.54
C ALA A 316 2.97 -10.43 6.12
N VAL A 317 4.13 -11.08 5.99
CA VAL A 317 4.75 -11.36 4.68
C VAL A 317 3.90 -12.32 3.85
N ALA A 318 3.34 -13.37 4.45
CA ALA A 318 2.50 -14.34 3.73
C ALA A 318 1.25 -13.66 3.16
N GLU A 319 0.62 -12.79 3.94
CA GLU A 319 -0.55 -12.02 3.51
C GLU A 319 -0.19 -11.04 2.37
N LEU A 320 0.89 -10.26 2.52
CA LEU A 320 1.37 -9.35 1.46
C LEU A 320 1.71 -10.09 0.16
N ARG A 321 2.26 -11.30 0.24
CA ARG A 321 2.53 -12.14 -0.92
C ARG A 321 1.25 -12.59 -1.60
N ALA A 322 0.26 -13.03 -0.83
CA ALA A 322 -1.05 -13.42 -1.35
C ALA A 322 -1.75 -12.23 -2.03
N GLU A 323 -1.70 -11.06 -1.41
CA GLU A 323 -2.19 -9.82 -2.00
C GLU A 323 -1.48 -9.56 -3.33
N LEU A 324 -0.15 -9.51 -3.39
CA LEU A 324 0.58 -9.25 -4.63
C LEU A 324 0.38 -10.33 -5.70
N ALA A 325 0.03 -11.56 -5.32
CA ALA A 325 -0.26 -12.66 -6.25
C ALA A 325 -1.62 -12.55 -6.94
N THR A 326 -2.53 -11.66 -6.48
CA THR A 326 -3.83 -11.41 -7.15
C THR A 326 -3.65 -10.90 -8.57
N ASP A 327 -4.52 -11.34 -9.49
CA ASP A 327 -4.42 -11.00 -10.91
C ASP A 327 -4.16 -9.52 -11.16
N LEU A 328 -3.35 -9.26 -12.20
CA LEU A 328 -3.10 -7.90 -12.61
C LEU A 328 -4.44 -7.26 -13.00
N PRO A 329 -4.70 -6.02 -12.54
CA PRO A 329 -5.92 -5.32 -12.90
C PRO A 329 -6.04 -5.24 -14.43
N PRO A 330 -7.27 -5.19 -14.96
CA PRO A 330 -7.51 -5.07 -16.38
C PRO A 330 -6.88 -3.80 -16.94
N ASP A 331 -6.69 -3.78 -18.26
CA ASP A 331 -6.25 -2.56 -18.92
C ASP A 331 -7.30 -1.46 -18.72
N ASP A 332 -6.81 -0.33 -18.25
CA ASP A 332 -7.61 0.82 -17.88
C ASP A 332 -7.68 1.81 -19.05
N PRO A 333 -8.89 2.20 -19.51
CA PRO A 333 -9.06 3.19 -20.56
C PRO A 333 -8.75 4.63 -20.12
N ARG A 334 -8.58 4.89 -18.81
CA ARG A 334 -8.29 6.23 -18.29
C ARG A 334 -6.96 6.80 -18.83
N PRO A 335 -6.84 8.15 -18.89
CA PRO A 335 -5.61 8.80 -19.29
C PRO A 335 -4.42 8.34 -18.44
N ALA A 336 -3.32 8.00 -19.09
CA ALA A 336 -2.04 7.75 -18.44
C ALA A 336 -1.06 8.81 -18.91
N ALA A 337 -0.22 9.28 -18.00
CA ALA A 337 0.82 10.24 -18.31
C ALA A 337 2.09 9.85 -17.54
N PRO A 338 2.78 8.76 -17.92
CA PRO A 338 3.94 8.25 -17.18
C PRO A 338 5.06 9.29 -17.04
N GLY A 339 5.24 10.16 -18.04
CA GLY A 339 6.17 11.28 -17.97
C GLY A 339 5.83 12.37 -16.94
N TRP A 340 4.68 12.24 -16.28
CA TRP A 340 4.17 13.13 -15.24
C TRP A 340 3.84 12.36 -13.95
N GLY A 341 4.35 11.12 -13.81
CA GLY A 341 4.12 10.25 -12.64
C GLY A 341 2.82 9.45 -12.65
N LEU A 342 1.91 9.72 -13.60
CA LEU A 342 0.63 9.02 -13.69
C LEU A 342 0.79 7.69 -14.45
N LEU A 343 1.14 6.64 -13.70
CA LEU A 343 1.22 5.27 -14.19
C LEU A 343 -0.16 4.61 -14.26
N ARG A 344 -0.35 3.69 -15.21
CA ARG A 344 -1.55 2.83 -15.24
C ARG A 344 -1.53 1.86 -14.06
N PRO A 345 -2.68 1.52 -13.44
CA PRO A 345 -2.75 0.56 -12.33
C PRO A 345 -2.08 -0.78 -12.66
N ARG A 346 -2.28 -1.30 -13.88
CA ARG A 346 -1.65 -2.54 -14.34
C ARG A 346 -0.13 -2.46 -14.39
N ALA A 347 0.42 -1.37 -14.93
CA ALA A 347 1.86 -1.15 -15.02
C ALA A 347 2.48 -0.99 -13.62
N ARG A 348 1.80 -0.25 -12.74
CA ARG A 348 2.16 -0.09 -11.33
C ARG A 348 2.21 -1.43 -10.60
N ARG A 349 1.13 -2.23 -10.67
CA ARG A 349 1.06 -3.55 -10.02
C ARG A 349 2.12 -4.52 -10.54
N ALA A 350 2.40 -4.48 -11.84
CA ALA A 350 3.48 -5.27 -12.42
C ALA A 350 4.86 -4.87 -11.86
N HIS A 351 5.12 -3.57 -11.73
CA HIS A 351 6.36 -3.06 -11.13
C HIS A 351 6.48 -3.39 -9.63
N GLN A 352 5.38 -3.33 -8.88
CA GLN A 352 5.33 -3.73 -7.48
C GLN A 352 5.67 -5.22 -7.31
N ARG A 353 5.09 -6.10 -8.14
CA ARG A 353 5.41 -7.54 -8.16
C ARG A 353 6.88 -7.80 -8.48
N GLU A 354 7.43 -7.12 -9.49
CA GLU A 354 8.85 -7.26 -9.83
C GLU A 354 9.74 -6.78 -8.67
N THR A 355 9.43 -5.63 -8.08
CA THR A 355 10.15 -5.08 -6.92
C THR A 355 10.10 -6.03 -5.73
N PHE A 356 8.94 -6.61 -5.45
CA PHE A 356 8.78 -7.56 -4.36
C PHE A 356 9.69 -8.78 -4.54
N ALA A 357 9.63 -9.43 -5.70
CA ALA A 357 10.46 -10.60 -6.01
C ALA A 357 11.96 -10.27 -6.09
N ALA A 358 12.30 -9.11 -6.65
CA ALA A 358 13.68 -8.73 -6.95
C ALA A 358 14.44 -8.15 -5.75
N VAL A 359 13.74 -7.45 -4.85
CA VAL A 359 14.31 -6.65 -3.76
C VAL A 359 13.87 -7.17 -2.40
N ILE A 360 12.56 -7.24 -2.16
CA ILE A 360 11.97 -7.52 -0.84
C ILE A 360 12.20 -8.98 -0.44
N GLU A 361 11.87 -9.94 -1.30
CA GLU A 361 12.05 -11.37 -1.02
C GLU A 361 13.50 -11.74 -0.63
N PRO A 362 14.55 -11.25 -1.33
CA PRO A 362 15.92 -11.45 -0.89
C PRO A 362 16.22 -10.91 0.51
N VAL A 363 15.73 -9.72 0.86
CA VAL A 363 15.93 -9.12 2.19
C VAL A 363 15.23 -9.97 3.26
N LEU A 364 13.98 -10.36 3.00
CA LEU A 364 13.20 -11.25 3.88
C LEU A 364 13.89 -12.59 4.09
N ARG A 365 14.39 -13.22 3.03
CA ARG A 365 15.12 -14.49 3.11
C ARG A 365 16.36 -14.38 3.99
N THR A 366 17.08 -13.26 3.92
CA THR A 366 18.27 -13.03 4.74
C THR A 366 17.92 -12.75 6.20
N LEU A 367 16.88 -11.95 6.49
CA LEU A 367 16.52 -11.57 7.85
C LEU A 367 15.71 -12.64 8.60
N LEU A 368 14.77 -13.29 7.91
CA LEU A 368 13.83 -14.23 8.51
C LEU A 368 14.17 -15.69 8.18
N GLY A 369 15.09 -15.95 7.26
CA GLY A 369 15.51 -17.29 6.84
C GLY A 369 14.73 -17.85 5.63
N PRO A 370 15.09 -19.05 5.14
CA PRO A 370 14.58 -19.60 3.87
C PRO A 370 13.06 -19.75 3.80
N THR A 371 12.42 -20.06 4.92
CA THR A 371 10.97 -20.29 4.99
C THR A 371 10.15 -19.01 4.89
N ALA A 372 10.77 -17.83 4.91
CA ALA A 372 10.05 -16.56 4.75
C ALA A 372 9.53 -16.33 3.32
N VAL A 373 10.05 -17.10 2.36
CA VAL A 373 9.69 -17.04 0.93
C VAL A 373 9.12 -18.38 0.45
N ALA A 374 9.01 -19.38 1.34
CA ALA A 374 8.21 -20.58 1.09
C ALA A 374 6.74 -20.17 1.13
#